data_AF-A0A351XJX1-F1
#
_entry.id   AF-A0A351XJX1-F1
#
_cell.length_a   1.000
_cell.length_b   1.000
_cell.length_c   1.000
_cell.angle_alpha   90.00
_cell.angle_beta   90.00
_cell.angle_gamma   90.00
#
_symmetry.space_group_name_H-M   'P 1'
#
loop_
_entity.id
_entity.type
_entity.pdbx_description
1 polymer ?
#
loop_
_entity_poly.entity_id
_entity_poly.type
_entity_poly.pdbx_seq_one_letter_code
_entity_poly.pdbx_strand_id
1 'polypeptide(L)'
;MNFMTGSNGAELYDADMDKESCFYQLTPGIIDEIINLYQPFALNPYVYQGDNCYAYKSDSIIERAAYNNHLGIVLCNLKEEIKTPQSKLVLSTPPEKMEQVEAFYEQHKSSKYRAFKSQADMFEFVHPELSKVYGIAYYCSVHGYSIEEAAAFGDTTNDVEMIRECGIGICMCNGTEDAKSVADIVTKYNNDEDGLARELERILGCA
;
A
#
# COMPACT_ATOMS: atom_id res chain seq x y z
N MET A 1 12.92 -6.89 -14.82
CA MET A 1 12.43 -6.58 -13.46
C MET A 1 13.06 -7.60 -12.54
N ASN A 2 13.87 -7.16 -11.57
CA ASN A 2 14.59 -8.06 -10.66
C ASN A 2 13.73 -8.48 -9.47
N PHE A 3 12.85 -7.59 -8.98
CA PHE A 3 11.88 -7.92 -7.96
C PHE A 3 10.64 -7.04 -8.07
N MET A 4 9.58 -7.45 -7.36
CA MET A 4 8.35 -6.69 -7.18
C MET A 4 7.93 -6.79 -5.72
N THR A 5 7.51 -5.67 -5.11
CA THR A 5 6.83 -5.68 -3.81
C THR A 5 5.36 -5.34 -3.99
N GLY A 6 4.50 -6.15 -3.38
CA GLY A 6 3.05 -6.01 -3.39
C GLY A 6 2.50 -5.63 -2.02
N SER A 7 1.23 -5.23 -1.98
CA SER A 7 0.44 -5.11 -0.74
C SER A 7 1.13 -4.31 0.38
N ASN A 8 1.78 -3.18 0.04
CA ASN A 8 2.56 -2.34 0.96
C ASN A 8 3.65 -3.10 1.73
N GLY A 9 4.41 -3.95 1.04
CA GLY A 9 5.52 -4.70 1.63
C GLY A 9 5.16 -6.07 2.19
N ALA A 10 3.87 -6.44 2.18
CA ALA A 10 3.44 -7.77 2.63
C ALA A 10 3.90 -8.89 1.69
N GLU A 11 4.10 -8.58 0.42
CA GLU A 11 4.43 -9.57 -0.61
C GLU A 11 5.68 -9.12 -1.36
N LEU A 12 6.52 -10.10 -1.71
CA LEU A 12 7.70 -9.89 -2.53
C LEU A 12 7.90 -11.06 -3.49
N TYR A 13 8.03 -10.74 -4.77
CA TYR A 13 8.53 -11.67 -5.77
C TYR A 13 9.95 -11.28 -6.17
N ASP A 14 10.87 -12.21 -6.00
CA ASP A 14 12.27 -12.10 -6.41
C ASP A 14 12.46 -12.92 -7.70
N ALA A 15 12.70 -12.24 -8.82
CA ALA A 15 12.84 -12.86 -10.12
C ALA A 15 14.22 -13.52 -10.32
N ASP A 16 15.26 -13.04 -9.62
CA ASP A 16 16.61 -13.60 -9.69
C ASP A 16 16.68 -14.95 -8.95
N MET A 17 15.89 -15.10 -7.88
CA MET A 17 15.77 -16.34 -7.12
C MET A 17 14.56 -17.21 -7.48
N ASP A 18 13.66 -16.72 -8.34
CA ASP A 18 12.33 -17.28 -8.63
C ASP A 18 11.56 -17.63 -7.34
N LYS A 19 11.45 -16.66 -6.44
CA LYS A 19 10.92 -16.87 -5.08
C LYS A 19 9.86 -15.84 -4.70
N GLU A 20 8.72 -16.34 -4.28
CA GLU A 20 7.69 -15.56 -3.59
C GLU A 20 7.89 -15.61 -2.06
N SER A 21 7.70 -14.46 -1.42
CA SER A 21 7.72 -14.32 0.04
C SER A 21 6.50 -13.51 0.49
N CYS A 22 5.80 -14.02 1.51
CA CYS A 22 4.73 -13.30 2.19
C CYS A 22 5.17 -13.00 3.63
N PHE A 23 4.97 -11.76 4.05
CA PHE A 23 5.34 -11.24 5.36
C PHE A 23 4.09 -10.74 6.06
N TYR A 24 4.03 -10.95 7.37
CA TYR A 24 3.10 -10.29 8.29
C TYR A 24 1.69 -10.02 7.74
N GLN A 25 0.76 -10.94 7.97
CA GLN A 25 -0.61 -10.80 7.46
C GLN A 25 -1.59 -10.46 8.58
N LEU A 26 -2.71 -9.85 8.21
CA LEU A 26 -3.85 -9.67 9.11
C LEU A 26 -4.58 -11.00 9.28
N THR A 27 -4.75 -11.45 10.53
CA THR A 27 -5.53 -12.66 10.79
C THR A 27 -7.03 -12.41 10.52
N PRO A 28 -7.82 -13.46 10.20
CA PRO A 28 -9.27 -13.32 10.03
C PRO A 28 -9.97 -12.67 11.23
N GLY A 29 -9.48 -12.93 12.45
CA GLY A 29 -10.02 -12.32 13.67
C GLY A 29 -9.78 -10.81 13.73
N ILE A 30 -8.60 -10.34 13.29
CA ILE A 30 -8.30 -8.90 13.22
C ILE A 30 -9.15 -8.23 12.12
N ILE A 31 -9.32 -8.90 10.98
CA ILE A 31 -10.17 -8.41 9.89
C ILE A 31 -11.62 -8.22 10.38
N ASP A 32 -12.20 -9.21 11.06
CA ASP A 32 -13.54 -9.12 11.66
C ASP A 32 -13.60 -8.00 12.72
N GLU A 33 -12.58 -7.87 13.57
CA GLU A 33 -12.47 -6.77 14.55
C GLU A 33 -12.55 -5.39 13.87
N ILE A 34 -11.77 -5.17 12.80
CA ILE A 34 -11.78 -3.91 12.04
C ILE A 34 -13.14 -3.68 11.39
N ILE A 35 -13.71 -4.68 10.72
CA ILE A 35 -15.00 -4.53 10.04
C ILE A 35 -16.11 -4.15 11.03
N ASN A 36 -16.15 -4.80 12.21
CA ASN A 36 -17.12 -4.50 13.24
C ASN A 36 -16.91 -3.09 13.83
N LEU A 37 -15.65 -2.68 14.01
CA LEU A 37 -15.31 -1.35 14.52
C LEU A 37 -15.77 -0.23 13.57
N TYR A 38 -15.67 -0.44 12.25
CA TYR A 38 -16.08 0.54 11.23
C TYR A 38 -17.53 0.39 10.74
N GLN A 39 -18.31 -0.53 11.32
CA GLN A 39 -19.72 -0.74 10.97
C GLN A 39 -20.57 0.55 10.94
N PRO A 40 -20.41 1.52 11.87
CA PRO A 40 -21.19 2.77 11.86
C PRO A 40 -21.03 3.62 10.59
N PHE A 41 -19.92 3.49 9.86
CA PHE A 41 -19.69 4.23 8.61
C PHE A 41 -20.41 3.63 7.40
N ALA A 42 -20.89 2.38 7.53
CA ALA A 42 -21.53 1.60 6.47
C ALA A 42 -20.69 1.52 5.17
N LEU A 43 -19.39 1.26 5.33
CA LEU A 43 -18.42 1.12 4.23
C LEU A 43 -18.46 -0.29 3.62
N ASN A 44 -17.87 -0.45 2.44
CA ASN A 44 -17.76 -1.75 1.78
C ASN A 44 -16.34 -2.31 1.95
N PRO A 45 -16.11 -3.23 2.91
CA PRO A 45 -14.82 -3.89 3.08
C PRO A 45 -14.56 -4.87 1.95
N TYR A 46 -13.29 -5.02 1.57
CA TYR A 46 -12.85 -6.06 0.65
C TYR A 46 -11.40 -6.50 0.89
N VAL A 47 -11.09 -7.72 0.44
CA VAL A 47 -9.75 -8.32 0.47
C VAL A 47 -9.43 -8.97 -0.88
N TYR A 48 -8.14 -9.14 -1.17
CA TYR A 48 -7.67 -9.90 -2.33
C TYR A 48 -7.22 -11.29 -1.86
N GLN A 49 -7.76 -12.34 -2.48
CA GLN A 49 -7.38 -13.71 -2.15
C GLN A 49 -7.38 -14.58 -3.42
N GLY A 50 -6.20 -15.10 -3.77
CA GLY A 50 -6.00 -15.78 -5.05
C GLY A 50 -6.39 -14.87 -6.21
N ASP A 51 -7.16 -15.40 -7.16
CA ASP A 51 -7.58 -14.67 -8.37
C ASP A 51 -8.84 -13.81 -8.18
N ASN A 52 -9.23 -13.50 -6.93
CA ASN A 52 -10.49 -12.82 -6.64
C ASN A 52 -10.37 -11.68 -5.64
N CYS A 53 -11.22 -10.67 -5.85
CA CYS A 53 -11.58 -9.64 -4.89
C CYS A 53 -12.88 -10.08 -4.17
N TYR A 54 -12.80 -10.27 -2.85
CA TYR A 54 -13.94 -10.64 -2.01
C TYR A 54 -14.50 -9.39 -1.33
N ALA A 55 -15.79 -9.10 -1.51
CA ALA A 55 -16.44 -7.91 -0.97
C ALA A 55 -17.90 -8.20 -0.54
N TYR A 56 -18.51 -7.31 0.25
CA TYR A 56 -19.93 -7.45 0.63
C TYR A 56 -20.88 -7.16 -0.53
N LYS A 57 -20.53 -6.20 -1.38
CA LYS A 57 -21.32 -5.79 -2.56
C LYS A 57 -20.41 -5.32 -3.68
N SER A 58 -20.92 -5.33 -4.90
CA SER A 58 -20.25 -4.63 -6.01
C SER A 58 -20.50 -3.12 -5.89
N ASP A 59 -19.46 -2.34 -6.11
CA ASP A 59 -19.52 -0.90 -6.33
C ASP A 59 -18.39 -0.50 -7.30
N SER A 60 -18.34 0.77 -7.69
CA SER A 60 -17.34 1.24 -8.67
C SER A 60 -15.89 1.07 -8.19
N ILE A 61 -15.66 1.01 -6.87
CA ILE A 61 -14.32 0.83 -6.30
C ILE A 61 -13.93 -0.64 -6.38
N ILE A 62 -14.84 -1.56 -6.06
CA ILE A 62 -14.61 -3.02 -6.23
C ILE A 62 -14.41 -3.37 -7.70
N GLU A 63 -15.23 -2.81 -8.59
CA GLU A 63 -15.13 -3.04 -10.03
C GLU A 63 -13.81 -2.51 -10.59
N ARG A 64 -13.39 -1.30 -10.18
CA ARG A 64 -12.08 -0.74 -10.54
C ARG A 64 -10.94 -1.58 -9.99
N ALA A 65 -11.02 -2.00 -8.73
CA ALA A 65 -10.00 -2.82 -8.08
C ALA A 65 -9.84 -4.16 -8.80
N ALA A 66 -10.95 -4.85 -9.11
CA ALA A 66 -10.93 -6.11 -9.84
C ALA A 66 -10.39 -5.93 -11.27
N TYR A 67 -10.83 -4.89 -12.00
CA TYR A 67 -10.37 -4.59 -13.35
C TYR A 67 -8.85 -4.32 -13.40
N ASN A 68 -8.36 -3.42 -12.54
CA ASN A 68 -6.95 -3.01 -12.53
C ASN A 68 -6.00 -4.14 -12.13
N ASN A 69 -6.47 -5.11 -11.33
CA ASN A 69 -5.67 -6.23 -10.86
C ASN A 69 -5.97 -7.54 -11.61
N HIS A 70 -6.83 -7.51 -12.63
CA HIS A 70 -7.26 -8.68 -13.40
C HIS A 70 -7.88 -9.81 -12.54
N LEU A 71 -8.68 -9.44 -11.54
CA LEU A 71 -9.31 -10.36 -10.59
C LEU A 71 -10.79 -10.59 -10.90
N GLY A 72 -11.31 -11.74 -10.49
CA GLY A 72 -12.75 -11.98 -10.35
C GLY A 72 -13.35 -11.22 -9.16
N ILE A 73 -14.67 -11.08 -9.12
CA ILE A 73 -15.41 -10.50 -7.99
C ILE A 73 -16.23 -11.59 -7.33
N VAL A 74 -16.05 -11.76 -6.02
CA VAL A 74 -16.85 -12.67 -5.19
C VAL A 74 -17.59 -11.86 -4.14
N LEU A 75 -18.92 -11.86 -4.24
CA LEU A 75 -19.79 -11.19 -3.27
C LEU A 75 -20.19 -12.17 -2.17
N CYS A 76 -19.77 -11.90 -0.94
CA CYS A 76 -19.95 -12.84 0.17
C CYS A 76 -19.96 -12.17 1.54
N ASN A 77 -20.27 -12.95 2.58
CA ASN A 77 -19.93 -12.58 3.94
C ASN A 77 -18.45 -12.88 4.19
N LEU A 78 -17.61 -11.85 4.25
CA LEU A 78 -16.17 -11.95 4.51
C LEU A 78 -15.84 -12.76 5.77
N LYS A 79 -16.62 -12.66 6.85
CA LYS A 79 -16.38 -13.46 8.07
C LYS A 79 -16.54 -14.96 7.81
N GLU A 80 -17.45 -15.31 6.91
CA GLU A 80 -17.73 -16.70 6.53
C GLU A 80 -16.73 -17.23 5.50
N GLU A 81 -16.27 -16.42 4.56
CA GLU A 81 -15.37 -16.86 3.49
C GLU A 81 -13.87 -16.71 3.79
N ILE A 82 -13.46 -15.65 4.50
CA ILE A 82 -12.05 -15.36 4.76
C ILE A 82 -11.58 -16.17 5.96
N LYS A 83 -10.97 -17.32 5.69
CA LYS A 83 -10.47 -18.27 6.71
C LYS A 83 -8.96 -18.26 6.90
N THR A 84 -8.23 -17.62 5.99
CA THR A 84 -6.77 -17.50 6.03
C THR A 84 -6.36 -16.05 6.28
N PRO A 85 -5.16 -15.81 6.84
CA PRO A 85 -4.62 -14.46 6.93
C PRO A 85 -4.54 -13.77 5.57
N GLN A 86 -4.73 -12.45 5.55
CA GLN A 86 -4.71 -11.63 4.34
C GLN A 86 -3.63 -10.56 4.43
N SER A 87 -3.01 -10.24 3.31
CA SER A 87 -1.96 -9.20 3.23
C SER A 87 -2.48 -7.81 3.58
N LYS A 88 -3.77 -7.55 3.29
CA LYS A 88 -4.44 -6.31 3.67
C LYS A 88 -5.96 -6.44 3.71
N LEU A 89 -6.59 -5.48 4.40
CA LEU A 89 -8.02 -5.19 4.32
C LEU A 89 -8.19 -3.78 3.76
N VAL A 90 -9.13 -3.59 2.83
CA VAL A 90 -9.45 -2.26 2.30
C VAL A 90 -10.89 -1.92 2.62
N LEU A 91 -11.12 -0.68 3.08
CA LEU A 91 -12.46 -0.10 3.17
C LEU A 91 -12.66 0.83 1.97
N SER A 92 -13.56 0.44 1.06
CA SER A 92 -14.12 1.33 0.04
C SER A 92 -14.83 2.49 0.74
N THR A 93 -14.22 3.67 0.65
CA THR A 93 -14.54 4.83 1.48
C THR A 93 -14.82 6.01 0.56
N PRO A 94 -16.07 6.48 0.43
CA PRO A 94 -16.35 7.68 -0.35
C PRO A 94 -15.48 8.86 0.09
N PRO A 95 -14.92 9.68 -0.83
CA PRO A 95 -14.00 10.76 -0.49
C PRO A 95 -14.54 11.72 0.58
N GLU A 96 -15.85 12.00 0.55
CA GLU A 96 -16.52 12.86 1.52
C GLU A 96 -16.58 12.29 2.95
N LYS A 97 -16.35 10.98 3.13
CA LYS A 97 -16.26 10.31 4.44
C LYS A 97 -14.81 10.12 4.91
N MET A 98 -13.84 10.27 4.02
CA MET A 98 -12.45 9.90 4.28
C MET A 98 -11.86 10.61 5.50
N GLU A 99 -12.07 11.92 5.62
CA GLU A 99 -11.57 12.70 6.78
C GLU A 99 -12.13 12.18 8.12
N GLN A 100 -13.42 11.79 8.14
CA GLN A 100 -14.05 11.24 9.34
C GLN A 100 -13.52 9.83 9.66
N VAL A 101 -13.23 9.03 8.64
CA VAL A 101 -12.63 7.69 8.78
C VAL A 101 -11.20 7.77 9.28
N GLU A 102 -10.39 8.69 8.76
CA GLU A 102 -9.02 8.99 9.23
C GLU A 102 -9.04 9.49 10.69
N ALA A 103 -9.91 10.45 11.01
CA ALA A 103 -10.05 10.96 12.38
C ALA A 103 -10.51 9.87 13.37
N PHE A 104 -11.41 8.98 12.94
CA PHE A 104 -11.86 7.85 13.75
C PHE A 104 -10.75 6.84 13.98
N TYR A 105 -9.91 6.56 12.97
CA TYR A 105 -8.71 5.73 13.14
C TYR A 105 -7.78 6.30 14.20
N GLU A 106 -7.50 7.60 14.15
CA GLU A 106 -6.61 8.27 15.12
C GLU A 106 -7.11 8.15 16.57
N GLN A 107 -8.43 8.14 16.77
CA GLN A 107 -9.05 7.96 18.08
C GLN A 107 -9.09 6.49 18.56
N HIS A 108 -8.96 5.52 17.65
CA HIS A 108 -9.13 4.09 17.92
C HIS A 108 -7.92 3.27 17.47
N LYS A 109 -6.71 3.83 17.61
CA LYS A 109 -5.46 3.14 17.26
C LYS A 109 -5.35 1.81 18.00
N SER A 110 -4.86 0.82 17.28
CA SER A 110 -4.59 -0.53 17.78
C SER A 110 -3.14 -0.88 17.47
N SER A 111 -2.48 -1.61 18.37
CA SER A 111 -1.14 -2.16 18.11
C SER A 111 -1.18 -3.39 17.20
N LYS A 112 -2.37 -3.83 16.75
CA LYS A 112 -2.56 -5.04 15.92
C LYS A 112 -2.55 -4.75 14.41
N TYR A 113 -2.74 -3.50 14.02
CA TYR A 113 -2.76 -3.06 12.63
C TYR A 113 -2.38 -1.59 12.52
N ARG A 114 -1.93 -1.17 11.35
CA ARG A 114 -1.83 0.24 10.97
C ARG A 114 -2.75 0.51 9.79
N ALA A 115 -3.14 1.76 9.63
CA ALA A 115 -4.00 2.17 8.52
C ALA A 115 -3.55 3.49 7.90
N PHE A 116 -3.90 3.68 6.64
CA PHE A 116 -3.63 4.91 5.89
C PHE A 116 -4.55 5.01 4.68
N LYS A 117 -4.74 6.24 4.22
CA LYS A 117 -5.36 6.51 2.93
C LYS A 117 -4.37 6.24 1.81
N SER A 118 -4.68 5.32 0.91
CA SER A 118 -3.85 5.00 -0.26
C SER A 118 -4.35 5.66 -1.54
N GLN A 119 -5.65 5.92 -1.64
CA GLN A 119 -6.29 6.67 -2.72
C GLN A 119 -7.41 7.54 -2.15
N ALA A 120 -7.94 8.46 -2.95
CA ALA A 120 -9.02 9.36 -2.53
C ALA A 120 -10.23 8.63 -1.94
N ASP A 121 -10.45 7.38 -2.37
CA ASP A 121 -11.58 6.55 -1.99
C ASP A 121 -11.21 5.19 -1.34
N MET A 122 -9.94 5.04 -0.90
CA MET A 122 -9.44 3.79 -0.31
C MET A 122 -8.71 4.05 1.02
N PHE A 123 -9.23 3.43 2.08
CA PHE A 123 -8.57 3.38 3.39
C PHE A 123 -8.11 1.94 3.66
N GLU A 124 -6.79 1.74 3.77
CA GLU A 124 -6.17 0.41 3.82
C GLU A 124 -5.65 0.10 5.23
N PHE A 125 -5.81 -1.15 5.64
CA PHE A 125 -5.26 -1.72 6.85
C PHE A 125 -4.25 -2.81 6.51
N VAL A 126 -3.09 -2.76 7.16
CA VAL A 126 -2.01 -3.74 7.05
C VAL A 126 -1.46 -4.07 8.43
N HIS A 127 -0.61 -5.10 8.51
CA HIS A 127 0.09 -5.42 9.76
C HIS A 127 1.00 -4.25 10.20
N PRO A 128 1.17 -3.97 11.51
CA PRO A 128 1.92 -2.80 12.00
C PRO A 128 3.37 -2.73 11.53
N GLU A 129 4.03 -3.87 11.40
CA GLU A 129 5.41 -4.01 10.95
C GLU A 129 5.60 -3.74 9.44
N LEU A 130 4.52 -3.62 8.67
CA LEU A 130 4.60 -3.48 7.22
C LEU A 130 4.65 -2.03 6.76
N SER A 131 5.41 -1.86 5.70
CA SER A 131 5.40 -0.72 4.78
C SER A 131 6.14 -1.08 3.51
N LYS A 132 6.06 -0.24 2.48
CA LYS A 132 6.77 -0.47 1.21
C LYS A 132 8.27 -0.65 1.40
N VAL A 133 8.87 0.09 2.35
CA VAL A 133 10.30 -0.01 2.63
C VAL A 133 10.70 -1.38 3.20
N TYR A 134 9.81 -2.08 3.91
CA TYR A 134 10.09 -3.41 4.42
C TYR A 134 10.48 -4.39 3.30
N GLY A 135 9.72 -4.38 2.20
CA GLY A 135 10.02 -5.23 1.03
C GLY A 135 11.35 -4.86 0.37
N ILE A 136 11.65 -3.56 0.25
CA ILE A 136 12.91 -3.06 -0.30
C ILE A 136 14.09 -3.49 0.59
N ALA A 137 13.98 -3.26 1.91
CA ALA A 137 15.01 -3.62 2.88
C ALA A 137 15.30 -5.13 2.88
N TYR A 138 14.24 -5.96 2.81
CA TYR A 138 14.39 -7.41 2.70
C TYR A 138 15.14 -7.80 1.41
N TYR A 139 14.74 -7.25 0.26
CA TYR A 139 15.43 -7.50 -1.01
C TYR A 139 16.91 -7.12 -0.94
N CYS A 140 17.20 -5.89 -0.50
CA CYS A 140 18.58 -5.41 -0.34
C CYS A 140 19.39 -6.36 0.53
N SER A 141 18.87 -6.74 1.71
CA SER A 141 19.56 -7.64 2.63
C SER A 141 19.83 -9.02 2.04
N VAL A 142 18.91 -9.60 1.28
CA VAL A 142 19.09 -10.93 0.65
C VAL A 142 20.17 -10.90 -0.42
N HIS A 143 20.29 -9.79 -1.15
CA HIS A 143 21.24 -9.62 -2.26
C HIS A 143 22.56 -8.95 -1.86
N GLY A 144 22.74 -8.64 -0.57
CA GLY A 144 23.97 -8.04 -0.04
C GLY A 144 24.12 -6.55 -0.34
N TYR A 145 23.02 -5.85 -0.62
CA TYR A 145 22.96 -4.40 -0.72
C TYR A 145 22.55 -3.77 0.61
N SER A 146 22.95 -2.52 0.81
CA SER A 146 22.43 -1.64 1.86
C SER A 146 21.21 -0.87 1.37
N ILE A 147 20.30 -0.49 2.26
CA ILE A 147 19.15 0.34 1.87
C ILE A 147 19.58 1.77 1.47
N GLU A 148 20.73 2.21 1.97
CA GLU A 148 21.41 3.45 1.62
C GLU A 148 21.94 3.45 0.17
N GLU A 149 21.95 2.30 -0.51
CA GLU A 149 22.28 2.21 -1.94
C GLU A 149 21.03 2.32 -2.83
N ALA A 150 19.83 2.33 -2.24
CA ALA A 150 18.58 2.45 -2.96
C ALA A 150 18.14 3.92 -3.14
N ALA A 151 17.48 4.19 -4.26
CA ALA A 151 16.71 5.41 -4.47
C ALA A 151 15.22 5.07 -4.52
N ALA A 152 14.38 5.81 -3.78
CA ALA A 152 12.95 5.59 -3.73
C ALA A 152 12.18 6.80 -4.28
N PHE A 153 11.23 6.54 -5.17
CA PHE A 153 10.32 7.53 -5.72
C PHE A 153 8.91 7.28 -5.19
N GLY A 154 8.25 8.31 -4.67
CA GLY A 154 6.85 8.21 -4.23
C GLY A 154 6.13 9.56 -4.16
N ASP A 155 4.85 9.52 -3.82
CA ASP A 155 3.99 10.70 -3.85
C ASP A 155 2.92 10.69 -2.76
N THR A 156 2.70 9.58 -2.09
CA THR A 156 1.59 9.40 -1.13
C THR A 156 2.08 8.99 0.26
N THR A 157 1.21 9.07 1.26
CA THR A 157 1.55 8.81 2.68
C THR A 157 2.17 7.42 2.91
N ASN A 158 1.77 6.39 2.15
CA ASN A 158 2.38 5.06 2.25
C ASN A 158 3.76 4.94 1.59
N ASP A 159 4.27 6.00 0.96
CA ASP A 159 5.64 6.11 0.44
C ASP A 159 6.61 6.77 1.42
N VAL A 160 6.10 7.49 2.43
CA VAL A 160 6.89 8.30 3.38
C VAL A 160 8.07 7.52 3.96
N GLU A 161 7.86 6.26 4.35
CA GLU A 161 8.91 5.45 4.97
C GLU A 161 10.01 5.07 3.98
N MET A 162 9.68 4.68 2.74
CA MET A 162 10.73 4.38 1.74
C MET A 162 11.45 5.64 1.26
N ILE A 163 10.74 6.78 1.16
CA ILE A 163 11.36 8.07 0.84
C ILE A 163 12.35 8.46 1.94
N ARG A 164 12.00 8.26 3.21
CA ARG A 164 12.86 8.64 4.34
C ARG A 164 14.06 7.71 4.54
N GLU A 165 13.91 6.41 4.27
CA GLU A 165 14.87 5.39 4.72
C GLU A 165 15.81 4.89 3.62
N CYS A 166 15.43 5.02 2.34
CA CYS A 166 16.36 4.78 1.24
C CYS A 166 17.44 5.86 1.18
N GLY A 167 18.61 5.54 0.62
CA GLY A 167 19.74 6.46 0.55
C GLY A 167 19.48 7.74 -0.24
N ILE A 168 18.54 7.71 -1.19
CA ILE A 168 17.98 8.90 -1.84
C ILE A 168 16.45 8.79 -1.84
N GLY A 169 15.80 9.69 -1.11
CA GLY A 169 14.36 9.85 -1.10
C GLY A 169 13.88 10.91 -2.10
N ILE A 170 13.04 10.53 -3.05
CA ILE A 170 12.46 11.44 -4.03
C ILE A 170 10.94 11.47 -3.88
N CYS A 171 10.39 12.66 -3.67
CA CYS A 171 8.95 12.89 -3.74
C CYS A 171 8.56 13.58 -5.05
N MET A 172 7.50 13.08 -5.70
CA MET A 172 6.93 13.75 -6.87
C MET A 172 6.35 15.12 -6.49
N CYS A 173 6.38 16.09 -7.40
CA CYS A 173 5.92 17.46 -7.11
C CYS A 173 4.43 17.55 -6.74
N ASN A 174 3.62 16.63 -7.28
CA ASN A 174 2.21 16.44 -6.97
C ASN A 174 1.96 15.58 -5.71
N GLY A 175 3.03 15.20 -5.01
CA GLY A 175 2.93 14.40 -3.80
C GLY A 175 2.33 15.14 -2.61
N THR A 176 1.93 14.35 -1.63
CA THR A 176 1.43 14.77 -0.32
C THR A 176 2.51 15.52 0.49
N GLU A 177 2.08 16.44 1.36
CA GLU A 177 3.00 17.31 2.09
C GLU A 177 3.88 16.56 3.10
N ASP A 178 3.37 15.48 3.70
CA ASP A 178 4.14 14.56 4.54
C ASP A 178 5.23 13.85 3.73
N ALA A 179 4.92 13.34 2.54
CA ALA A 179 5.91 12.73 1.64
C ALA A 179 7.00 13.72 1.21
N LYS A 180 6.62 14.96 0.85
CA LYS A 180 7.58 16.03 0.50
C LYS A 180 8.48 16.40 1.68
N SER A 181 7.94 16.41 2.89
CA SER A 181 8.67 16.86 4.09
C SER A 181 9.85 15.96 4.49
N VAL A 182 9.86 14.72 4.03
CA VAL A 182 10.92 13.74 4.32
C VAL A 182 11.83 13.46 3.12
N ALA A 183 11.57 14.07 1.96
CA ALA A 183 12.31 13.82 0.73
C ALA A 183 13.60 14.65 0.67
N ASP A 184 14.67 14.03 0.16
CA ASP A 184 15.89 14.75 -0.21
C ASP A 184 15.67 15.63 -1.44
N ILE A 185 14.82 15.14 -2.36
CA ILE A 185 14.49 15.79 -3.62
C ILE A 185 12.97 15.81 -3.80
N VAL A 186 12.43 16.99 -4.08
CA VAL A 186 11.09 17.13 -4.67
C VAL A 186 11.27 17.38 -6.16
N THR A 187 10.65 16.54 -7.00
CA THR A 187 10.77 16.68 -8.46
C THR A 187 10.22 18.03 -8.94
N LYS A 188 10.65 18.49 -10.13
CA LYS A 188 10.05 19.67 -10.78
C LYS A 188 8.78 19.35 -11.56
N TYR A 189 8.68 18.13 -12.05
CA TYR A 189 7.65 17.65 -12.96
C TYR A 189 6.79 16.59 -12.27
N ASN A 190 5.51 16.57 -12.58
CA ASN A 190 4.59 15.59 -12.01
C ASN A 190 4.63 14.26 -12.77
N ASN A 191 3.75 13.34 -12.39
CA ASN A 191 3.61 12.02 -13.00
C ASN A 191 3.24 12.08 -14.49
N ASP A 192 2.44 13.07 -14.93
CA ASP A 192 1.99 13.25 -16.33
C ASP A 192 3.06 13.92 -17.21
N GLU A 193 4.14 14.40 -16.61
CA GLU A 193 5.25 15.11 -17.26
C GLU A 193 6.54 14.28 -17.27
N ASP A 194 6.44 12.97 -17.07
CA ASP A 194 7.58 12.03 -16.96
C ASP A 194 8.53 12.36 -15.81
N GLY A 195 8.03 12.92 -14.70
CA GLY A 195 8.88 13.43 -13.62
C GLY A 195 9.82 12.38 -13.01
N LEU A 196 9.40 11.12 -12.91
CA LEU A 196 10.25 10.03 -12.48
C LEU A 196 11.42 9.81 -13.44
N ALA A 197 11.13 9.68 -14.75
CA ALA A 197 12.15 9.40 -15.75
C ALA A 197 13.18 10.53 -15.84
N ARG A 198 12.73 11.78 -15.86
CA ARG A 198 13.59 12.96 -15.91
C ARG A 198 14.51 13.07 -14.70
N GLU A 199 13.96 12.80 -13.52
CA GLU A 199 14.75 12.88 -12.28
C GLU A 199 15.74 11.72 -12.19
N LEU A 200 15.35 10.52 -12.65
CA LEU A 200 16.24 9.37 -12.75
C LEU A 200 17.41 9.64 -13.72
N GLU A 201 17.15 10.19 -14.90
CA GLU A 201 18.19 10.60 -15.85
C GLU A 201 19.17 11.60 -15.22
N ARG A 202 18.66 12.55 -14.45
CA ARG A 202 19.47 13.55 -13.72
C ARG A 202 20.36 12.90 -12.66
N ILE A 203 19.84 11.95 -11.89
CA ILE A 203 20.58 11.25 -10.83
C ILE A 203 21.67 10.35 -11.44
N LEU A 204 21.38 9.66 -12.55
CA LEU A 204 22.33 8.77 -13.23
C LEU A 204 23.34 9.51 -14.13
N GLY A 205 23.15 10.81 -14.37
CA GLY A 205 24.03 11.60 -15.23
C GLY A 205 23.86 11.29 -16.72
N CYS A 206 22.66 10.88 -17.14
CA CYS A 206 22.33 10.51 -18.51
C CYS A 206 21.56 11.59 -19.30
N ALA A 207 21.47 12.82 -18.76
CA ALA A 207 20.72 13.94 -19.33
C ALA A 207 21.45 14.68 -20.47
#